data_AF-A0A015M5R9-F1
#
_entry.id   AF-A0A015M5R9-F1
#
_cell.length_a   1.000
_cell.length_b   1.000
_cell.length_c   1.000
_cell.angle_alpha   90.00
_cell.angle_beta   90.00
_cell.angle_gamma   90.00
#
_symmetry.space_group_name_H-M   'P 1'
#
loop_
_entity.id
_entity.type
_entity.pdbx_description
1 polymer ?
#
loop_
_entity_poly.entity_id
_entity_poly.type
_entity_poly.pdbx_seq_one_letter_code
_entity_poly.pdbx_strand_id
1 'polypeptide(L)'
;MSHVSMGEKNDVTQKDCKIPKNPFLEVEMIANKLDRKHAAESLGHYVKNRNPVYKPYLEDIKAYGFDHVILIGECYNGMLFLDCYGRLFEWGNMMAVLWPLGDYWSVMSKGSSTRSVIWGLEYDGTITEFEDTTDDLPEPATKTTDVHPVAKKKKNSKKKNSKKKH
;
A
#
# COMPACT_ATOMS: atom_id res chain seq x y z
N MET A 1 49.61 33.49 -1.80
CA MET A 1 48.99 32.14 -1.80
C MET A 1 48.26 32.01 -0.48
N SER A 2 46.96 31.82 -0.37
CA SER A 2 45.91 31.49 -1.34
C SER A 2 44.58 31.90 -0.71
N HIS A 3 43.76 32.65 -1.46
CA HIS A 3 42.34 32.78 -1.20
C HIS A 3 41.71 31.38 -1.22
N VAL A 4 41.03 30.99 -0.15
CA VAL A 4 40.16 29.80 -0.16
C VAL A 4 38.77 30.28 -0.49
N SER A 5 38.46 30.23 -1.79
CA SER A 5 37.09 30.19 -2.28
C SER A 5 36.55 28.78 -2.04
N MET A 6 35.43 28.68 -1.33
CA MET A 6 34.71 27.42 -1.13
C MET A 6 33.31 27.60 -1.71
N GLY A 7 33.25 27.31 -3.02
CA GLY A 7 32.22 26.48 -3.65
C GLY A 7 30.75 26.82 -3.43
N GLU A 8 30.16 27.37 -4.48
CA GLU A 8 28.72 27.38 -4.73
C GLU A 8 28.06 25.99 -4.56
N LYS A 9 26.91 26.03 -3.89
CA LYS A 9 25.66 25.28 -4.14
C LYS A 9 25.76 24.05 -5.06
N ASN A 10 25.56 22.89 -4.45
CA ASN A 10 24.76 21.84 -5.06
C ASN A 10 23.46 21.73 -4.27
N ASP A 11 22.54 22.65 -4.58
CA ASP A 11 21.13 22.47 -4.28
C ASP A 11 20.68 21.28 -5.14
N VAL A 12 20.64 20.09 -4.53
CA VAL A 12 20.07 18.89 -5.14
C VAL A 12 18.66 19.27 -5.50
N THR A 13 18.45 19.50 -6.80
CA THR A 13 17.18 19.89 -7.36
C THR A 13 16.21 18.78 -7.00
N GLN A 14 15.32 19.11 -6.06
CA GLN A 14 14.17 18.30 -5.69
C GLN A 14 13.43 18.01 -6.98
N LYS A 15 13.68 16.84 -7.57
CA LYS A 15 12.88 16.33 -8.67
C LYS A 15 11.49 16.22 -8.09
N ASP A 16 10.63 17.14 -8.52
CA ASP A 16 9.21 17.14 -8.24
C ASP A 16 8.65 15.75 -8.61
N CYS A 17 8.64 14.85 -7.64
CA CYS A 17 8.03 13.55 -7.78
C CYS A 17 6.54 13.83 -7.89
N LYS A 18 6.05 13.82 -9.12
CA LYS A 18 4.63 13.97 -9.44
C LYS A 18 3.94 12.65 -9.09
N ILE A 19 3.86 12.34 -7.80
CA ILE A 19 2.97 11.30 -7.30
C ILE A 19 1.60 11.64 -7.88
N PRO A 20 1.00 10.78 -8.71
CA PRO A 20 -0.32 11.03 -9.26
C PRO A 20 -1.31 11.11 -8.09
N LYS A 21 -1.62 12.33 -7.66
CA LYS A 21 -2.61 12.55 -6.61
C LYS A 21 -3.96 12.27 -7.23
N ASN A 22 -4.53 11.09 -7.01
CA ASN A 22 -5.98 10.96 -7.15
C ASN A 22 -6.58 12.02 -6.22
N PRO A 23 -7.41 12.97 -6.68
CA PRO A 23 -7.95 13.99 -5.80
C PRO A 23 -8.81 13.40 -4.68
N PHE A 24 -9.37 12.21 -4.86
CA PHE A 24 -10.41 11.67 -3.98
C PHE A 24 -10.08 10.27 -3.46
N LEU A 25 -10.29 10.06 -2.17
CA LEU A 25 -10.34 8.75 -1.52
C LEU A 25 -11.73 8.64 -0.90
N GLU A 26 -12.55 7.73 -1.42
CA GLU A 26 -13.84 7.38 -0.83
C GLU A 26 -13.60 6.49 0.39
N VAL A 27 -14.29 6.80 1.50
CA VAL A 27 -14.14 6.06 2.75
C VAL A 27 -15.52 5.67 3.25
N GLU A 28 -15.78 4.37 3.21
CA GLU A 28 -16.96 3.75 3.81
C GLU A 28 -16.61 3.08 5.13
N MET A 29 -17.62 2.83 5.95
CA MET A 29 -17.48 2.10 7.21
C MET A 29 -18.80 1.45 7.55
N ILE A 30 -18.77 0.18 7.97
CA ILE A 30 -19.95 -0.51 8.47
C ILE A 30 -20.46 0.25 9.71
N ALA A 31 -21.70 0.74 9.69
CA ALA A 31 -22.20 1.65 10.73
C ALA A 31 -22.23 1.00 12.13
N ASN A 32 -22.65 -0.26 12.20
CA ASN A 32 -22.77 -1.01 13.45
C ASN A 32 -21.40 -1.45 13.96
N LYS A 33 -21.09 -1.13 15.21
CA LYS A 33 -19.82 -1.45 15.85
C LYS A 33 -19.65 -2.96 16.10
N LEU A 34 -20.73 -3.66 16.43
CA LEU A 34 -20.70 -5.11 16.67
C LEU A 34 -20.47 -5.87 15.36
N ASP A 35 -21.11 -5.45 14.27
CA ASP A 35 -20.93 -6.07 12.96
C ASP A 35 -19.47 -5.92 12.47
N ARG A 36 -18.86 -4.75 12.69
CA ARG A 36 -17.42 -4.55 12.46
C ARG A 36 -16.55 -5.50 13.26
N LYS A 37 -16.84 -5.63 14.56
CA LYS A 37 -16.11 -6.52 15.45
C LYS A 37 -16.23 -7.97 14.98
N HIS A 38 -17.43 -8.43 14.67
CA HIS A 38 -17.66 -9.79 14.16
C HIS A 38 -16.99 -10.02 12.81
N ALA A 39 -17.00 -9.03 11.92
CA ALA A 39 -16.29 -9.11 10.64
C ALA A 39 -14.77 -9.29 10.86
N ALA A 40 -14.16 -8.50 11.76
CA ALA A 40 -12.75 -8.65 12.10
C ALA A 40 -12.45 -10.02 12.74
N GLU A 41 -13.26 -10.45 13.71
CA GLU A 41 -13.11 -11.73 14.40
C GLU A 41 -13.22 -12.91 13.42
N SER A 42 -14.11 -12.83 12.44
CA SER A 42 -14.26 -13.85 11.40
C SER A 42 -13.02 -14.00 10.51
N LEU A 43 -12.22 -12.93 10.43
CA LEU A 43 -10.94 -12.89 9.73
C LEU A 43 -9.75 -13.22 10.65
N GLY A 44 -9.99 -13.55 11.93
CA GLY A 44 -8.92 -13.80 12.90
C GLY A 44 -8.26 -12.53 13.44
N HIS A 45 -8.86 -11.36 13.23
CA HIS A 45 -8.33 -10.07 13.68
C HIS A 45 -9.10 -9.50 14.87
N TYR A 46 -8.38 -8.78 15.73
CA TYR A 46 -8.98 -7.97 16.78
C TYR A 46 -9.00 -6.49 16.39
N VAL A 47 -10.17 -5.86 16.54
CA VAL A 47 -10.35 -4.41 16.36
C VAL A 47 -10.90 -3.79 17.64
N LYS A 48 -10.53 -2.54 17.92
CA LYS A 48 -11.01 -1.80 19.09
C LYS A 48 -12.53 -1.60 18.99
N ASN A 49 -13.24 -1.83 20.10
CA ASN A 49 -14.68 -1.60 20.20
C ASN A 49 -15.04 -0.11 20.33
N ARG A 50 -14.61 0.69 19.35
CA ARG A 50 -14.90 2.13 19.23
C ARG A 50 -14.97 2.51 17.75
N ASN A 51 -15.25 3.78 17.48
CA ASN A 51 -15.07 4.28 16.12
C ASN A 51 -13.57 4.42 15.85
N PRO A 52 -13.06 3.89 14.73
CA PRO A 52 -11.64 3.99 14.40
C PRO A 52 -11.23 5.45 14.23
N VAL A 53 -10.04 5.78 14.70
CA VAL A 53 -9.39 7.06 14.38
C VAL A 53 -8.55 6.84 13.12
N TYR A 54 -9.13 7.10 11.94
CA TYR A 54 -8.51 6.75 10.65
C TYR A 54 -8.00 7.94 9.85
N LYS A 55 -8.47 9.16 10.14
CA LYS A 55 -8.09 10.39 9.41
C LYS A 55 -6.57 10.58 9.25
N PRO A 56 -5.73 10.33 10.28
CA PRO A 56 -4.27 10.46 10.13
C PRO A 56 -3.67 9.54 9.07
N TYR A 57 -4.30 8.41 8.77
CA TYR A 57 -3.78 7.38 7.88
C TYR A 57 -4.30 7.49 6.45
N LEU A 58 -5.30 8.35 6.19
CA LEU A 58 -5.93 8.42 4.87
C LEU A 58 -4.99 8.94 3.79
N GLU A 59 -4.12 9.91 4.10
CA GLU A 59 -3.15 10.42 3.12
C GLU A 59 -2.13 9.35 2.76
N ASP A 60 -1.67 8.58 3.75
CA ASP A 60 -0.73 7.47 3.52
C ASP A 60 -1.40 6.37 2.69
N ILE A 61 -2.58 5.90 3.10
CA ILE A 61 -3.36 4.89 2.37
C ILE A 61 -3.64 5.37 0.94
N LYS A 62 -4.03 6.63 0.76
CA LYS A 62 -4.26 7.22 -0.56
C LYS A 62 -3.01 7.20 -1.44
N ALA A 63 -1.82 7.38 -0.86
CA ALA A 63 -0.57 7.36 -1.60
C ALA A 63 -0.21 5.97 -2.15
N TYR A 64 -0.76 4.88 -1.58
CA TYR A 64 -0.73 3.53 -2.17
C TYR A 64 -1.69 3.36 -3.37
N GLY A 65 -2.40 4.41 -3.79
CA GLY A 65 -3.25 4.41 -4.97
C GLY A 65 -4.63 3.78 -4.77
N PHE A 66 -5.14 3.78 -3.53
CA PHE A 66 -6.53 3.43 -3.26
C PHE A 66 -7.46 4.58 -3.62
N ASP A 67 -8.56 4.23 -4.29
CA ASP A 67 -9.61 5.17 -4.67
C ASP A 67 -10.82 5.08 -3.73
N HIS A 68 -11.08 3.89 -3.18
CA HIS A 68 -12.17 3.60 -2.26
C HIS A 68 -11.75 2.51 -1.27
N VAL A 69 -11.92 2.79 0.02
CA VAL A 69 -11.72 1.83 1.13
C VAL A 69 -12.94 1.71 2.03
N ILE A 70 -13.19 0.52 2.55
CA ILE A 70 -14.25 0.18 3.50
C ILE A 70 -13.59 -0.21 4.82
N LEU A 71 -13.72 0.63 5.84
CA LEU A 71 -13.08 0.45 7.14
C LEU A 71 -13.76 -0.66 7.95
N ILE A 72 -12.97 -1.63 8.42
CA ILE A 72 -13.41 -2.65 9.38
C ILE A 72 -13.12 -2.16 10.80
N GLY A 73 -11.92 -1.67 11.09
CA GLY A 73 -11.64 -1.12 12.42
C GLY A 73 -10.18 -0.86 12.73
N GLU A 74 -9.95 -0.23 13.88
CA GLU A 74 -8.63 0.12 14.39
C GLU A 74 -8.02 -1.10 15.11
N CYS A 75 -6.84 -1.51 14.69
CA CYS A 75 -6.03 -2.56 15.35
C CYS A 75 -5.07 -1.92 16.37
N TYR A 76 -4.22 -2.73 17.03
CA TYR A 76 -3.31 -2.24 18.09
C TYR A 76 -2.43 -1.08 17.60
N ASN A 77 -1.80 -1.23 16.43
CA ASN A 77 -0.91 -0.24 15.80
C ASN A 77 -1.31 0.06 14.34
N GLY A 78 -2.61 0.08 14.04
CA GLY A 78 -3.00 0.09 12.63
C GLY A 78 -4.48 0.20 12.33
N MET A 79 -4.80 -0.02 11.07
CA MET A 79 -6.17 -0.02 10.54
C MET A 79 -6.40 -1.24 9.66
N LEU A 80 -7.48 -1.97 9.92
CA LEU A 80 -7.96 -3.06 9.07
C LEU A 80 -9.06 -2.53 8.15
N PHE A 81 -8.91 -2.73 6.85
CA PHE A 81 -9.86 -2.26 5.85
C PHE A 81 -9.89 -3.16 4.61
N LEU A 82 -10.97 -3.04 3.84
CA LEU A 82 -11.10 -3.61 2.51
C LEU A 82 -10.96 -2.50 1.48
N ASP A 83 -10.50 -2.82 0.28
CA ASP A 83 -10.76 -1.96 -0.87
C ASP A 83 -12.11 -2.28 -1.52
N CYS A 84 -12.51 -1.50 -2.53
CA CYS A 84 -13.74 -1.74 -3.29
C CYS A 84 -13.76 -3.04 -4.10
N TYR A 85 -12.64 -3.76 -4.19
CA TYR A 85 -12.54 -5.08 -4.82
C TYR A 85 -12.66 -6.23 -3.80
N GLY A 86 -12.81 -5.93 -2.51
CA GLY A 86 -12.91 -6.92 -1.45
C GLY A 86 -11.56 -7.54 -1.05
N ARG A 87 -10.45 -6.86 -1.36
CA ARG A 87 -9.11 -7.24 -0.90
C ARG A 87 -8.86 -6.65 0.48
N LEU A 88 -8.35 -7.47 1.39
CA LEU A 88 -8.13 -7.13 2.79
C LEU A 88 -6.72 -6.59 3.00
N PHE A 89 -6.62 -5.50 3.75
CA PHE A 89 -5.36 -4.85 4.08
C PHE A 89 -5.28 -4.47 5.55
N GLU A 90 -4.08 -4.57 6.11
CA GLU A 90 -3.73 -4.00 7.40
C GLU A 90 -2.69 -2.88 7.20
N TRP A 91 -3.04 -1.66 7.61
CA TRP A 91 -2.11 -0.53 7.70
C TRP A 91 -1.31 -0.61 8.99
N GLY A 92 0.01 -0.69 8.91
CA GLY A 92 0.91 -0.71 10.07
C GLY A 92 1.53 0.65 10.35
N ASN A 93 0.99 1.37 11.34
CA ASN A 93 1.41 2.74 11.68
C ASN A 93 2.89 2.84 12.12
N MET A 94 3.44 1.82 12.78
CA MET A 94 4.83 1.86 13.26
C MET A 94 5.86 1.86 12.13
N MET A 95 5.57 1.13 11.05
CA MET A 95 6.49 0.93 9.94
C MET A 95 6.09 1.75 8.70
N ALA A 96 4.91 2.39 8.72
CA ALA A 96 4.30 3.07 7.58
C ALA A 96 4.18 2.17 6.33
N VAL A 97 3.93 0.87 6.56
CA VAL A 97 3.77 -0.15 5.51
C VAL A 97 2.36 -0.69 5.48
N LEU A 98 1.97 -1.21 4.32
CA LEU A 98 0.70 -1.87 4.12
C LEU A 98 0.90 -3.38 3.97
N TRP A 99 0.03 -4.16 4.61
CA TRP A 99 0.05 -5.61 4.54
C TRP A 99 -1.17 -6.09 3.74
N PRO A 100 -1.00 -6.54 2.49
CA PRO A 100 -2.03 -7.27 1.77
C PRO A 100 -2.27 -8.62 2.46
N LEU A 101 -3.49 -8.83 2.92
CA LEU A 101 -3.90 -10.05 3.63
C LEU A 101 -4.61 -11.06 2.71
N GLY A 102 -4.85 -10.66 1.46
CA GLY A 102 -5.53 -11.46 0.44
C GLY A 102 -6.99 -11.06 0.25
N ASP A 103 -7.72 -11.83 -0.56
CA ASP A 103 -9.13 -11.57 -0.82
C ASP A 103 -9.99 -11.99 0.38
N TYR A 104 -11.00 -11.20 0.76
CA TYR A 104 -11.88 -11.47 1.90
C TYR A 104 -12.42 -12.91 1.92
N TRP A 105 -12.95 -13.37 0.79
CA TRP A 105 -13.49 -14.73 0.64
C TRP A 105 -12.43 -15.82 0.81
N SER A 106 -11.20 -15.54 0.37
CA SER A 106 -10.10 -16.49 0.47
C SER A 106 -9.62 -16.65 1.91
N VAL A 107 -9.50 -15.55 2.64
CA VAL A 107 -9.11 -15.51 4.06
C VAL A 107 -10.16 -16.23 4.90
N MET A 108 -11.44 -15.91 4.68
CA MET A 108 -12.57 -16.55 5.36
C MET A 108 -12.61 -18.07 5.15
N SER A 109 -12.25 -18.55 3.95
CA SER A 109 -12.34 -19.98 3.62
C SER A 109 -11.15 -20.80 4.12
N LYS A 110 -9.95 -20.20 4.17
CA LYS A 110 -8.70 -20.89 4.52
C LYS A 110 -8.34 -20.75 6.00
N GLY A 111 -8.95 -19.80 6.72
CA GLY A 111 -8.68 -19.55 8.14
C GLY A 111 -7.31 -18.92 8.42
N SER A 112 -6.53 -18.59 7.39
CA SER A 112 -5.26 -17.87 7.53
C SER A 112 -5.05 -16.88 6.39
N SER A 113 -4.48 -15.73 6.74
CA SER A 113 -4.00 -14.71 5.80
C SER A 113 -2.59 -15.05 5.34
N THR A 114 -2.30 -14.85 4.05
CA THR A 114 -0.94 -14.98 3.51
C THR A 114 -0.19 -13.67 3.72
N ARG A 115 0.24 -13.41 4.96
CA ARG A 115 1.04 -12.23 5.34
C ARG A 115 2.51 -12.34 4.85
N SER A 116 2.70 -12.81 3.63
CA SER A 116 4.03 -13.06 3.04
C SER A 116 4.62 -11.85 2.34
N VAL A 117 3.79 -10.86 1.97
CA VAL A 117 4.22 -9.68 1.22
C VAL A 117 3.86 -8.42 1.99
N ILE A 118 4.80 -7.49 2.04
CA ILE A 118 4.66 -6.14 2.60
C ILE A 118 4.75 -5.16 1.44
N TRP A 119 3.88 -4.17 1.44
CA TRP A 119 3.96 -3.03 0.52
C TRP A 119 4.56 -1.84 1.24
N GLY A 120 5.72 -1.38 0.76
CA GLY A 120 6.31 -0.10 1.13
C GLY A 120 6.02 0.97 0.07
N LEU A 121 6.10 2.23 0.47
CA LEU A 121 5.96 3.37 -0.43
C LEU A 121 7.26 4.17 -0.45
N GLU A 122 7.89 4.21 -1.62
CA GLU A 122 9.12 4.97 -1.85
C GLU A 122 8.84 6.46 -2.01
N TYR A 123 9.87 7.29 -1.87
CA TYR A 123 9.76 8.76 -1.96
C TYR A 123 9.22 9.24 -3.32
N ASP A 124 9.45 8.49 -4.39
CA ASP A 124 8.95 8.82 -5.73
C ASP A 124 7.49 8.37 -5.98
N GLY A 125 6.86 7.77 -4.97
CA GLY A 125 5.51 7.21 -5.04
C GLY A 125 5.45 5.80 -5.63
N THR A 126 6.59 5.15 -5.87
CA THR A 126 6.65 3.75 -6.27
C THR A 126 6.29 2.86 -5.08
N ILE A 127 5.39 1.90 -5.31
CA ILE A 127 5.10 0.84 -4.33
C ILE A 127 6.08 -0.29 -4.54
N THR A 128 6.80 -0.66 -3.49
CA THR A 128 7.75 -1.77 -3.46
C THR A 128 7.20 -2.92 -2.64
N GLU A 129 7.42 -4.15 -3.12
CA GLU A 129 6.99 -5.36 -2.44
C GLU A 129 8.20 -6.02 -1.76
N PHE A 130 8.02 -6.40 -0.49
CA PHE A 130 9.04 -7.10 0.30
C PHE A 130 8.45 -8.40 0.83
N GLU A 131 9.26 -9.46 0.88
CA GLU A 131 8.84 -10.69 1.55
C GLU A 131 9.01 -10.53 3.07
N ASP A 132 8.00 -10.89 3.84
CA ASP A 132 8.07 -10.86 5.31
C ASP A 132 8.93 -12.03 5.80
N THR A 133 10.25 -11.84 5.84
CA THR A 133 11.21 -12.84 6.32
C THR A 133 11.21 -12.86 7.86
N THR A 134 10.09 -13.25 8.48
CA THR A 134 10.03 -13.43 9.93
C THR A 134 10.53 -14.79 10.41
N ASP A 135 10.95 -15.69 9.51
CA ASP A 135 11.43 -17.03 9.87
C ASP A 135 12.96 -17.21 10.01
N ASP A 136 13.81 -16.24 9.64
CA ASP A 136 15.27 -16.48 9.68
C ASP A 136 16.07 -15.44 10.48
N LEU A 137 16.63 -15.91 11.60
CA LEU A 137 17.82 -15.37 12.25
C LEU A 137 18.94 -15.19 11.20
N PRO A 138 19.74 -14.12 11.21
CA PRO A 138 20.52 -13.73 10.04
C PRO A 138 21.70 -14.67 9.76
N GLU A 139 21.71 -15.30 8.59
CA GLU A 139 22.96 -15.73 7.95
C GLU A 139 23.59 -14.56 7.16
N PRO A 140 24.93 -14.42 7.17
CA PRO A 140 25.60 -13.25 6.63
C PRO A 140 25.66 -13.26 5.11
N ALA A 141 25.17 -12.15 4.55
CA ALA A 141 25.55 -11.48 3.30
C ALA A 141 25.38 -12.20 1.95
N THR A 142 25.02 -11.37 0.96
CA THR A 142 25.03 -11.59 -0.51
C THR A 142 23.85 -12.34 -1.13
N LYS A 143 22.65 -11.77 -1.09
CA LYS A 143 21.70 -11.91 -2.21
C LYS A 143 21.07 -10.55 -2.52
N THR A 144 21.42 -10.01 -3.68
CA THR A 144 20.73 -8.89 -4.32
C THR A 144 19.27 -9.27 -4.54
N THR A 145 18.36 -8.65 -3.78
CA THR A 145 16.91 -8.84 -3.91
C THR A 145 16.42 -8.11 -5.16
N ASP A 146 15.73 -8.84 -6.03
CA ASP A 146 15.17 -8.34 -7.28
C ASP A 146 13.93 -7.50 -6.96
N VAL A 147 14.07 -6.17 -7.05
CA VAL A 147 12.95 -5.23 -6.87
C VAL A 147 12.11 -5.28 -8.15
N HIS A 148 10.95 -5.91 -8.10
CA HIS A 148 10.02 -5.91 -9.22
C HIS A 148 8.96 -4.80 -9.04
N PRO A 149 9.06 -3.68 -9.79
CA PRO A 149 8.04 -2.65 -9.76
C PRO A 149 6.71 -3.19 -10.30
N VAL A 150 5.63 -3.03 -9.53
CA VAL A 150 4.27 -3.39 -9.94
C VAL A 150 3.74 -2.35 -10.94
N ALA A 151 4.22 -2.41 -12.18
CA ALA A 151 3.83 -1.47 -13.22
C ALA A 151 2.50 -1.86 -13.89
N LYS A 152 1.45 -1.04 -13.72
CA LYS A 152 0.31 -0.97 -14.65
C LYS A 152 0.78 -0.42 -16.00
N LYS A 153 1.23 -1.29 -16.92
CA LYS A 153 1.48 -0.88 -18.32
C LYS A 153 0.17 -0.62 -19.05
N LYS A 154 -0.11 0.67 -19.29
CA LYS A 154 -1.16 1.14 -20.20
C LYS A 154 -0.86 0.63 -21.62
N LYS A 155 -1.67 -0.30 -22.12
CA LYS A 155 -1.54 -0.87 -23.47
C LYS A 155 -2.01 0.16 -24.49
N ASN A 156 -1.08 0.96 -25.04
CA ASN A 156 -1.37 1.79 -26.21
C ASN A 156 -1.63 0.88 -27.43
N SER A 157 -2.89 0.74 -27.82
CA SER A 157 -3.26 0.08 -29.08
C SER A 157 -2.92 1.01 -30.25
N LYS A 158 -1.93 0.61 -31.07
CA LYS A 158 -1.63 1.25 -32.35
C LYS A 158 -2.82 1.07 -33.30
N LYS A 159 -3.43 2.18 -33.70
CA LYS A 159 -4.40 2.30 -34.81
C LYS A 159 -3.76 1.71 -36.08
N LYS A 160 -4.27 0.59 -36.60
CA LYS A 160 -3.94 0.12 -37.96
C LYS A 160 -4.97 0.67 -38.94
N ASN A 161 -4.49 1.54 -39.81
CA ASN A 161 -5.21 2.18 -40.91
C ASN A 161 -5.28 1.19 -42.08
N SER A 162 -6.46 0.69 -42.45
CA SER A 162 -6.65 -0.13 -43.66
C SER A 162 -6.98 0.77 -44.84
N LYS A 163 -6.00 0.99 -45.72
CA LYS A 163 -6.21 1.57 -47.05
C LYS A 163 -6.76 0.50 -48.00
N LYS A 164 -7.84 0.85 -48.70
CA LYS A 164 -8.41 0.20 -49.89
C LYS A 164 -7.38 -0.02 -51.02
N LYS A 165 -7.54 -1.15 -51.73
CA LYS A 165 -7.30 -1.45 -53.17
C LYS A 165 -7.49 -2.97 -53.32
N HIS A 166 -8.19 -3.56 -54.29
CA HIS A 166 -8.74 -3.11 -55.57
C HIS A 166 -9.99 -3.94 -55.87
#